data_AF-A0A957J8D7-F1
#
_entry.id   AF-A0A957J8D7-F1
#
_cell.length_a   1.000
_cell.length_b   1.000
_cell.length_c   1.000
_cell.angle_alpha   90.00
_cell.angle_beta   90.00
_cell.angle_gamma   90.00
#
_symmetry.space_group_name_H-M   'P 1'
#
loop_
_entity.id
_entity.type
_entity.pdbx_description
1 polymer ?
#
loop_
_entity_poly.entity_id
_entity_poly.type
_entity_poly.pdbx_seq_one_letter_code
_entity_poly.pdbx_strand_id
1 'polypeptide(L)'
;MTFDLLTIAILVGTAVLYTAILPRQARPWALFVGSVVAIYWLQPDVPLRWASFGLQTTTLGLAVLGWWLTRPPEAQKISPSDGRTLGLLALLVLGLSFFRFAPSGLNLLGFRPPDPLWLALTLLVVGLVLAAVLWLAQRLDERRVLTAAMVLIVGLFVVLKSDFLATAVAGLGRGFTGQDPSLASPLDLSWLGFSYVAFRLIHTLRDRQNGILPTLTLREYVTYIIFFPSYIAGPI
;
A
#
# COMPACT_ATOMS: atom_id res chain seq x y z
N MET A 1 13.46 -22.60 4.24
CA MET A 1 14.68 -21.91 3.77
C MET A 1 15.64 -21.82 4.94
N THR A 2 16.73 -22.58 4.92
CA THR A 2 17.79 -22.47 5.93
C THR A 2 18.69 -21.30 5.58
N PHE A 3 18.86 -20.32 6.47
CA PHE A 3 19.86 -19.26 6.31
C PHE A 3 21.26 -19.89 6.40
N ASP A 4 21.84 -20.25 5.27
CA ASP A 4 23.22 -20.72 5.20
C ASP A 4 24.20 -19.54 5.18
N LEU A 5 25.49 -19.84 5.42
CA LEU A 5 26.56 -18.84 5.40
C LEU A 5 26.64 -18.09 4.07
N LEU A 6 26.25 -18.75 2.96
CA LEU A 6 26.18 -18.14 1.64
C LEU A 6 25.11 -17.05 1.58
N THR A 7 23.90 -17.33 2.08
CA THR A 7 22.81 -16.35 2.17
C THR A 7 23.21 -15.15 3.00
N ILE A 8 23.86 -15.37 4.14
CA ILE A 8 24.38 -14.29 5.00
C ILE A 8 25.43 -13.47 4.25
N ALA A 9 26.39 -14.12 3.58
CA ALA A 9 27.43 -13.44 2.80
C ALA A 9 26.85 -12.62 1.65
N ILE A 10 25.82 -13.13 0.96
CA ILE A 10 25.10 -12.41 -0.09
C ILE A 10 24.41 -11.16 0.48
N LEU A 11 23.72 -11.29 1.62
CA LEU A 11 23.05 -10.15 2.27
C LEU A 11 24.05 -9.08 2.72
N VAL A 12 25.17 -9.49 3.33
CA VAL A 12 26.25 -8.57 3.74
C VAL A 12 26.87 -7.91 2.52
N GLY A 13 27.22 -8.67 1.48
CA GLY A 13 27.77 -8.15 0.23
C GLY A 13 26.82 -7.15 -0.43
N THR A 14 25.52 -7.47 -0.49
CA THR A 14 24.49 -6.58 -1.03
C THR A 14 24.37 -5.31 -0.20
N ALA A 15 24.44 -5.39 1.13
CA ALA A 15 24.40 -4.23 2.01
C ALA A 15 25.63 -3.32 1.86
N VAL A 16 26.82 -3.91 1.72
CA VAL A 16 28.07 -3.17 1.45
C VAL A 16 28.01 -2.50 0.09
N LEU A 17 27.58 -3.21 -0.96
CA LEU A 17 27.40 -2.63 -2.30
C LEU A 17 26.35 -1.52 -2.30
N TYR A 18 25.22 -1.72 -1.64
CA TYR A 18 24.19 -0.70 -1.47
C TYR A 18 24.74 0.55 -0.79
N THR A 19 25.51 0.39 0.28
CA THR A 19 26.07 1.55 1.01
C THR A 19 27.20 2.24 0.25
N ALA A 20 28.00 1.50 -0.52
CA ALA A 20 29.11 2.02 -1.31
C ALA A 20 28.66 2.73 -2.60
N ILE A 21 27.64 2.18 -3.29
CA ILE A 21 27.18 2.67 -4.59
C ILE A 21 26.16 3.80 -4.42
N LEU A 22 25.23 3.69 -3.46
CA LEU A 22 24.17 4.70 -3.34
C LEU A 22 24.60 5.93 -2.51
N PRO A 23 24.55 7.14 -3.11
CA PRO A 23 24.80 8.36 -2.37
C PRO A 23 23.74 8.54 -1.27
N ARG A 24 24.12 9.18 -0.16
CA ARG A 24 23.27 9.31 1.03
C ARG A 24 21.88 9.88 0.73
N GLN A 25 21.78 10.79 -0.24
CA GLN A 25 20.52 11.42 -0.65
C GLN A 25 19.58 10.48 -1.44
N ALA A 26 20.12 9.48 -2.14
CA ALA A 26 19.34 8.51 -2.92
C ALA A 26 18.81 7.35 -2.06
N ARG A 27 19.44 7.06 -0.92
CA ARG A 27 19.08 5.93 -0.05
C ARG A 27 17.60 5.90 0.36
N PRO A 28 16.98 7.00 0.83
CA PRO A 28 15.58 6.92 1.21
C PRO A 28 14.64 6.86 -0.01
N TRP A 29 15.08 7.27 -1.20
CA TRP A 29 14.34 7.01 -2.44
C TRP A 29 14.42 5.55 -2.86
N ALA A 30 15.59 4.92 -2.76
CA ALA A 30 15.73 3.49 -3.04
C ALA A 30 14.93 2.64 -2.06
N LEU A 31 14.90 2.99 -0.78
CA LEU A 31 14.05 2.31 0.21
C LEU A 31 12.56 2.50 -0.10
N PHE A 32 12.14 3.69 -0.49
CA PHE A 32 10.76 3.95 -0.91
C PHE A 32 10.37 3.12 -2.14
N VAL A 33 11.14 3.22 -3.23
CA VAL A 33 10.90 2.48 -4.48
C VAL A 33 10.94 0.98 -4.24
N GLY A 34 11.97 0.50 -3.53
CA GLY A 34 12.12 -0.90 -3.18
C GLY A 34 10.96 -1.42 -2.34
N SER A 35 10.46 -0.62 -1.38
CA SER A 35 9.29 -1.00 -0.58
C SER A 35 8.02 -1.08 -1.41
N VAL A 36 7.77 -0.08 -2.26
CA VAL A 36 6.61 -0.09 -3.17
C VAL A 36 6.66 -1.29 -4.10
N VAL A 37 7.79 -1.54 -4.76
CA VAL A 37 7.91 -2.69 -5.68
C VAL A 37 7.78 -4.02 -4.94
N ALA A 38 8.38 -4.14 -3.76
CA ALA A 38 8.37 -5.38 -2.99
C ALA A 38 6.97 -5.80 -2.56
N ILE A 39 6.08 -4.89 -2.16
CA ILE A 39 4.72 -5.29 -1.74
C ILE A 39 3.91 -5.90 -2.88
N TYR A 40 4.09 -5.43 -4.12
CA TYR A 40 3.47 -6.05 -5.30
C TYR A 40 4.16 -7.36 -5.67
N TRP A 41 5.48 -7.40 -5.59
CA TRP A 41 6.25 -8.59 -5.93
C TRP A 41 5.97 -9.76 -4.98
N LEU A 42 5.82 -9.48 -3.69
CA LEU A 42 5.58 -10.50 -2.66
C LEU A 42 4.13 -10.97 -2.59
N GLN A 43 3.18 -10.20 -3.12
CA GLN A 43 1.77 -10.54 -3.06
C GLN A 43 1.49 -11.84 -3.83
N PRO A 44 0.84 -12.85 -3.20
CA PRO A 44 0.46 -14.08 -3.88
C PRO A 44 -0.62 -13.82 -4.94
N ASP A 45 -0.64 -14.67 -5.96
CA ASP A 45 -1.73 -14.67 -6.93
C ASP A 45 -3.01 -15.20 -6.27
N VAL A 46 -4.08 -14.41 -6.33
CA VAL A 46 -5.39 -14.77 -5.78
C VAL A 46 -6.40 -15.00 -6.90
N PRO A 47 -7.41 -15.88 -6.71
CA PRO A 47 -8.31 -16.26 -7.80
C PRO A 47 -9.23 -15.13 -8.29
N LEU A 48 -9.51 -14.14 -7.44
CA LEU A 48 -10.30 -12.97 -7.82
C LEU A 48 -9.49 -12.08 -8.78
N ARG A 49 -10.06 -11.85 -9.96
CA ARG A 49 -9.40 -11.14 -11.05
C ARG A 49 -8.95 -9.74 -10.59
N TRP A 50 -7.68 -9.44 -10.85
CA TRP A 50 -7.02 -8.16 -10.49
C TRP A 50 -6.87 -7.88 -9.00
N ALA A 51 -7.40 -8.72 -8.10
CA ALA A 51 -7.34 -8.46 -6.67
C ALA A 51 -5.90 -8.44 -6.13
N SER A 52 -5.01 -9.31 -6.61
CA SER A 52 -3.58 -9.30 -6.22
C SER A 52 -2.97 -7.89 -6.38
N PHE A 53 -3.21 -7.26 -7.54
CA PHE A 53 -2.74 -5.90 -7.81
C PHE A 53 -3.55 -4.84 -7.04
N GLY A 54 -4.87 -5.01 -7.01
CA GLY A 54 -5.81 -4.09 -6.38
C GLY A 54 -5.54 -3.91 -4.89
N LEU A 55 -5.38 -5.02 -4.15
CA LEU A 55 -5.13 -5.04 -2.70
C LEU A 55 -3.87 -4.23 -2.35
N GLN A 56 -2.76 -4.44 -3.06
CA GLN A 56 -1.53 -3.68 -2.81
C GLN A 56 -1.64 -2.21 -3.22
N THR A 57 -2.42 -1.91 -4.25
CA THR A 57 -2.76 -0.52 -4.61
C THR A 57 -3.62 0.14 -3.53
N THR A 58 -4.56 -0.60 -2.94
CA THR A 58 -5.34 -0.14 -1.78
C THR A 58 -4.46 0.07 -0.57
N THR A 59 -3.43 -0.77 -0.31
CA THR A 59 -2.45 -0.53 0.76
C THR A 59 -1.78 0.83 0.59
N LEU A 60 -1.30 1.15 -0.61
CA LEU A 60 -0.69 2.44 -0.90
C LEU A 60 -1.68 3.59 -0.75
N GLY A 61 -2.91 3.43 -1.23
CA GLY A 61 -3.98 4.42 -1.06
C GLY A 61 -4.28 4.72 0.40
N LEU A 62 -4.35 3.69 1.24
CA LEU A 62 -4.53 3.82 2.69
C LEU A 62 -3.31 4.49 3.36
N ALA A 63 -2.10 4.21 2.92
CA ALA A 63 -0.90 4.88 3.41
C ALA A 63 -0.86 6.37 3.04
N VAL A 64 -1.22 6.72 1.79
CA VAL A 64 -1.34 8.12 1.35
C VAL A 64 -2.46 8.83 2.11
N LEU A 65 -3.59 8.15 2.33
CA LEU A 65 -4.71 8.68 3.12
C LEU A 65 -4.30 8.91 4.58
N GLY A 66 -3.62 7.94 5.21
CA GLY A 66 -3.11 8.07 6.57
C GLY A 66 -2.14 9.23 6.70
N TRP A 67 -1.21 9.40 5.76
CA TRP A 67 -0.34 10.58 5.71
C TRP A 67 -1.16 11.87 5.63
N TRP A 68 -2.11 11.94 4.68
CA TRP A 68 -2.92 13.14 4.50
C TRP A 68 -3.68 13.53 5.76
N LEU A 69 -4.34 12.56 6.41
CA LEU A 69 -5.11 12.76 7.63
C LEU A 69 -4.24 13.15 8.83
N THR A 70 -2.98 12.73 8.85
CA THR A 70 -2.06 13.02 9.96
C THR A 70 -1.24 14.29 9.77
N ARG A 71 -1.39 15.00 8.64
CA ARG A 71 -0.69 16.26 8.41
C ARG A 71 -1.01 17.30 9.48
N PRO A 72 -0.02 18.11 9.91
CA PRO A 72 -0.27 19.20 10.83
C PRO A 72 -1.19 20.26 10.17
N PRO A 73 -2.09 20.90 10.91
CA PRO A 73 -3.06 21.85 10.35
C PRO A 73 -2.39 23.07 9.72
N GLU A 74 -1.18 23.42 10.18
CA GLU A 74 -0.38 24.53 9.65
C GLU A 74 0.18 24.22 8.26
N ALA A 75 0.31 22.95 7.88
CA ALA A 75 0.82 22.53 6.57
C ALA A 75 -0.28 22.57 5.51
N GLN A 76 -0.74 23.78 5.15
CA GLN A 76 -1.86 23.98 4.22
C GLN A 76 -1.59 23.50 2.78
N LYS A 77 -0.34 23.51 2.31
CA LYS A 77 0.02 23.14 0.92
C LYS A 77 0.89 21.90 0.87
N ILE A 78 0.67 21.08 -0.16
CA ILE A 78 1.53 19.92 -0.47
C ILE A 78 2.91 20.47 -0.84
N SER A 79 3.96 19.99 -0.16
CA SER A 79 5.32 20.40 -0.50
C SER A 79 5.71 19.87 -1.89
N PRO A 80 6.62 20.53 -2.63
CA PRO A 80 7.11 20.01 -3.91
C PRO A 80 7.70 18.60 -3.80
N SER A 81 8.32 18.26 -2.68
CA SER A 81 8.82 16.90 -2.40
C SER A 81 7.70 15.87 -2.24
N ASP A 82 6.61 16.22 -1.57
CA ASP A 82 5.46 15.32 -1.44
C ASP A 82 4.75 15.14 -2.78
N GLY A 83 4.65 16.20 -3.59
CA GLY A 83 4.12 16.14 -4.95
C GLY A 83 4.95 15.21 -5.85
N ARG A 84 6.29 15.30 -5.81
CA ARG A 84 7.18 14.36 -6.51
C ARG A 84 7.00 12.92 -6.00
N THR A 85 6.78 12.75 -4.70
CA THR A 85 6.56 11.41 -4.11
C THR A 85 5.24 10.81 -4.58
N LEU A 86 4.15 11.58 -4.60
CA LEU A 86 2.87 11.15 -5.18
C LEU A 86 3.01 10.80 -6.66
N GLY A 87 3.67 11.66 -7.44
CA GLY A 87 3.91 11.42 -8.86
C GLY A 87 4.73 10.16 -9.10
N LEU A 88 5.79 9.95 -8.33
CA LEU A 88 6.59 8.72 -8.40
C LEU A 88 5.80 7.49 -7.97
N LEU A 89 4.98 7.58 -6.91
CA LEU A 89 4.12 6.48 -6.47
C LEU A 89 3.14 6.08 -7.58
N ALA A 90 2.44 7.05 -8.18
CA ALA A 90 1.54 6.82 -9.30
C ALA A 90 2.29 6.23 -10.51
N LEU A 91 3.48 6.75 -10.82
CA LEU A 91 4.32 6.24 -11.90
C LEU A 91 4.77 4.80 -11.65
N LEU A 92 5.13 4.44 -10.41
CA LEU A 92 5.50 3.07 -10.05
C LEU A 92 4.31 2.12 -10.17
N VAL A 93 3.14 2.50 -9.66
CA VAL A 93 1.91 1.69 -9.76
C VAL A 93 1.54 1.49 -11.24
N LEU A 94 1.51 2.56 -12.04
CA LEU A 94 1.24 2.45 -13.47
C LEU A 94 2.32 1.65 -14.18
N GLY A 95 3.60 1.90 -13.90
CA GLY A 95 4.73 1.16 -14.45
C GLY A 95 4.65 -0.35 -14.18
N LEU A 96 4.27 -0.74 -12.96
CA LEU A 96 4.06 -2.13 -12.59
C LEU A 96 2.91 -2.78 -13.38
N SER A 97 1.89 -2.01 -13.78
CA SER A 97 0.80 -2.54 -14.61
C SER A 97 1.24 -2.88 -16.04
N PHE A 98 2.29 -2.25 -16.57
CA PHE A 98 2.85 -2.59 -17.89
C PHE A 98 3.49 -3.98 -17.96
N PHE A 99 3.82 -4.61 -16.82
CA PHE A 99 4.22 -6.01 -16.81
C PHE A 99 3.15 -6.94 -17.37
N ARG A 100 1.89 -6.50 -17.45
CA ARG A 100 0.84 -7.20 -18.23
C ARG A 100 1.25 -7.54 -19.66
N PHE A 101 2.11 -6.72 -20.27
CA PHE A 101 2.61 -6.89 -21.64
C PHE A 101 4.00 -7.54 -21.71
N ALA A 102 4.62 -7.85 -20.56
CA ALA A 102 5.94 -8.46 -20.56
C ALA A 102 5.86 -9.94 -20.97
N PRO A 103 6.87 -10.45 -21.71
CA PRO A 103 7.00 -11.87 -22.00
C PRO A 103 7.04 -12.71 -20.71
N SER A 104 6.60 -13.97 -20.78
CA SER A 104 6.50 -14.86 -19.61
C SER A 104 7.79 -15.00 -18.79
N GLY A 105 8.96 -14.89 -19.41
CA GLY A 105 10.26 -14.96 -18.74
C GLY A 105 10.75 -13.67 -18.07
N LEU A 106 10.07 -12.54 -18.26
CA LEU A 106 10.45 -11.22 -17.71
C LEU A 106 9.38 -10.63 -16.78
N ASN A 107 8.37 -11.41 -16.42
CA ASN A 107 7.34 -10.98 -15.48
C ASN A 107 7.89 -10.93 -14.06
N LEU A 108 8.10 -9.71 -13.56
CA LEU A 108 8.45 -9.49 -12.15
C LEU A 108 7.32 -9.98 -11.22
N LEU A 109 6.07 -9.80 -11.65
CA LEU A 109 4.90 -10.11 -10.84
C LEU A 109 4.45 -11.55 -11.09
N GLY A 110 4.15 -12.29 -10.02
CA GLY A 110 3.62 -13.66 -10.08
C GLY A 110 2.16 -13.76 -10.52
N PHE A 111 1.56 -12.65 -10.95
CA PHE A 111 0.16 -12.52 -11.35
C PHE A 111 0.02 -11.51 -12.48
N ARG A 112 -1.11 -11.52 -13.18
CA ARG A 112 -1.35 -10.62 -14.32
C ARG A 112 -1.94 -9.28 -13.87
N PRO A 113 -1.27 -8.14 -14.11
CA PRO A 113 -1.81 -6.84 -13.74
C PRO A 113 -3.05 -6.40 -14.55
N PRO A 114 -3.83 -5.43 -14.04
CA PRO A 114 -4.87 -4.75 -14.79
C PRO A 114 -4.32 -4.07 -16.05
N ASP A 115 -5.22 -3.73 -16.96
CA ASP A 115 -4.83 -2.89 -18.10
C ASP A 115 -4.38 -1.49 -17.61
N PRO A 116 -3.24 -0.95 -18.06
CA PRO A 116 -2.71 0.31 -17.54
C PRO A 116 -3.63 1.52 -17.76
N LEU A 117 -4.38 1.55 -18.88
CA LEU A 117 -5.29 2.65 -19.17
C LEU A 117 -6.48 2.62 -18.22
N TRP A 118 -7.08 1.45 -18.03
CA TRP A 118 -8.17 1.28 -17.06
C TRP A 118 -7.70 1.56 -15.63
N LEU A 119 -6.51 1.10 -15.26
CA LEU A 119 -5.92 1.41 -13.95
C LEU A 119 -5.74 2.92 -13.76
N ALA A 120 -5.20 3.63 -14.76
CA ALA A 120 -5.03 5.07 -14.69
C ALA A 120 -6.37 5.80 -14.50
N LEU A 121 -7.41 5.40 -15.23
CA LEU A 121 -8.75 5.95 -15.06
C LEU A 121 -9.32 5.66 -13.68
N THR A 122 -9.17 4.42 -13.18
CA THR A 122 -9.62 4.06 -11.82
C THR A 122 -8.89 4.87 -10.76
N LEU A 123 -7.57 5.02 -10.85
CA LEU A 123 -6.78 5.84 -9.93
C LEU A 123 -7.20 7.31 -9.96
N LEU A 124 -7.50 7.84 -11.15
CA LEU A 124 -8.01 9.20 -11.30
C LEU A 124 -9.36 9.37 -10.60
N VAL A 125 -10.34 8.49 -10.88
CA VAL A 125 -11.68 8.55 -10.29
C VAL A 125 -11.61 8.39 -8.77
N VAL A 126 -10.90 7.37 -8.28
CA VAL A 126 -10.72 7.15 -6.84
C VAL A 126 -10.00 8.32 -6.19
N GLY A 127 -8.97 8.87 -6.83
CA GLY A 127 -8.24 10.05 -6.34
C GLY A 127 -9.15 11.28 -6.21
N LEU A 128 -10.01 11.53 -7.20
CA LEU A 128 -10.97 12.63 -7.16
C LEU A 128 -12.03 12.43 -6.07
N VAL A 129 -12.56 11.22 -5.92
CA VAL A 129 -13.53 10.88 -4.85
C VAL A 129 -12.89 11.05 -3.48
N LEU A 130 -11.67 10.52 -3.28
CA LEU A 130 -10.93 10.69 -2.03
C LEU A 130 -10.64 12.16 -1.73
N ALA A 131 -10.23 12.95 -2.73
CA ALA A 131 -10.01 14.38 -2.56
C ALA A 131 -11.30 15.11 -2.15
N ALA A 132 -12.44 14.77 -2.74
CA ALA A 132 -13.74 15.34 -2.38
C ALA A 132 -14.15 14.95 -0.95
N VAL A 133 -13.99 13.68 -0.56
CA VAL A 133 -14.27 13.20 0.80
C VAL A 133 -13.39 13.90 1.83
N LEU A 134 -12.10 14.03 1.54
CA LEU A 134 -11.14 14.71 2.41
C LEU A 134 -11.44 16.21 2.54
N TRP A 135 -11.85 16.86 1.45
CA TRP A 135 -12.28 18.26 1.47
C TRP A 135 -13.53 18.46 2.34
N LEU A 136 -14.48 17.52 2.30
CA LEU A 136 -15.63 17.54 3.22
C LEU A 136 -15.23 17.25 4.66
N ALA A 137 -14.30 16.31 4.87
CA ALA A 137 -13.81 15.92 6.20
C ALA A 137 -13.06 17.06 6.91
N GLN A 138 -12.44 17.99 6.18
CA GLN A 138 -11.83 19.20 6.74
C GLN A 138 -12.83 20.11 7.48
N ARG A 139 -14.14 19.92 7.27
CA ARG A 139 -15.20 20.67 7.98
C ARG A 139 -15.59 20.01 9.31
N LEU A 140 -15.09 18.81 9.58
CA LEU A 140 -15.38 18.05 10.78
C LEU A 140 -14.24 18.20 11.79
N ASP A 141 -14.52 17.86 13.05
CA ASP A 141 -13.51 17.77 14.10
C ASP A 141 -12.46 16.71 13.74
N GLU A 142 -11.18 17.12 13.72
CA GLU A 142 -10.03 16.28 13.39
C GLU A 142 -10.05 14.97 14.17
N ARG A 143 -10.36 15.03 15.47
CA ARG A 143 -10.38 13.83 16.33
C ARG A 143 -11.44 12.84 15.88
N ARG A 144 -12.61 13.32 15.41
CA ARG A 144 -13.67 12.47 14.87
C ARG A 144 -13.26 11.83 13.54
N VAL A 145 -12.64 12.59 12.65
CA VAL A 145 -12.14 12.09 11.36
C VAL A 145 -11.10 11.00 11.58
N LEU A 146 -10.11 11.24 12.44
CA LEU A 146 -9.09 10.25 12.80
C LEU A 146 -9.69 9.01 13.45
N THR A 147 -10.71 9.17 14.31
CA THR A 147 -11.42 8.03 14.92
C THR A 147 -12.18 7.22 13.87
N ALA A 148 -12.88 7.89 12.94
CA ALA A 148 -13.58 7.24 11.85
C ALA A 148 -12.61 6.47 10.93
N ALA A 149 -11.43 7.03 10.65
CA ALA A 149 -10.38 6.34 9.88
C ALA A 149 -9.86 5.08 10.61
N MET A 150 -9.63 5.13 11.92
CA MET A 150 -9.25 3.95 12.70
C MET A 150 -10.37 2.90 12.70
N VAL A 151 -11.63 3.31 12.88
CA VAL A 151 -12.79 2.41 12.81
C VAL A 151 -12.92 1.77 11.43
N LEU A 152 -12.68 2.52 10.34
CA LEU A 152 -12.66 1.97 8.99
C LEU A 152 -11.58 0.89 8.82
N ILE A 153 -10.36 1.14 9.31
CA ILE A 153 -9.27 0.16 9.25
C ILE A 153 -9.62 -1.10 10.06
N VAL A 154 -10.20 -0.94 11.25
CA VAL A 154 -10.68 -2.06 12.07
C VAL A 154 -11.82 -2.81 11.37
N GLY A 155 -12.76 -2.10 10.75
CA GLY A 155 -13.85 -2.70 9.98
C GLY A 155 -13.33 -3.52 8.80
N LEU A 156 -12.32 -3.02 8.08
CA LEU A 156 -11.65 -3.77 7.02
C LEU A 156 -10.99 -5.04 7.58
N PHE A 157 -10.38 -4.96 8.76
CA PHE A 157 -9.82 -6.12 9.45
C PHE A 157 -10.89 -7.16 9.80
N VAL A 158 -12.05 -6.73 10.31
CA VAL A 158 -13.20 -7.60 10.61
C VAL A 158 -13.69 -8.31 9.36
N VAL A 159 -13.80 -7.59 8.23
CA VAL A 159 -14.19 -8.19 6.94
C VAL A 159 -13.18 -9.25 6.51
N LEU A 160 -11.88 -8.96 6.55
CA LEU A 160 -10.83 -9.88 6.11
C LEU A 160 -10.64 -11.09 7.03
N LYS A 161 -11.06 -10.99 8.29
CA LYS A 161 -10.93 -12.07 9.28
C LYS A 161 -12.20 -12.89 9.48
N SER A 162 -13.32 -12.46 8.92
CA SER A 162 -14.58 -13.19 8.96
C SER A 162 -14.80 -13.93 7.65
N ASP A 163 -14.88 -15.26 7.69
CA ASP A 163 -15.12 -16.08 6.49
C ASP A 163 -16.40 -15.66 5.75
N PHE A 164 -17.47 -15.39 6.49
CA PHE A 164 -18.74 -14.95 5.92
C PHE A 164 -18.61 -13.61 5.19
N LEU A 165 -18.03 -12.60 5.85
CA LEU A 165 -17.89 -11.26 5.27
C LEU A 165 -16.90 -11.25 4.11
N ALA A 166 -15.76 -11.93 4.25
CA ALA A 166 -14.75 -12.06 3.20
C ALA A 166 -15.35 -12.73 1.95
N THR A 167 -16.10 -13.82 2.12
CA THR A 167 -16.77 -14.52 1.00
C THR A 167 -17.81 -13.63 0.34
N ALA A 168 -18.60 -12.86 1.11
CA ALA A 168 -19.58 -11.93 0.56
C ALA A 168 -18.92 -10.83 -0.27
N VAL A 169 -17.86 -10.21 0.24
CA VAL A 169 -17.09 -9.18 -0.49
C VAL A 169 -16.41 -9.77 -1.73
N ALA A 170 -15.85 -10.97 -1.63
CA ALA A 170 -15.29 -11.69 -2.76
C ALA A 170 -16.35 -11.97 -3.84
N GLY A 171 -17.56 -12.39 -3.44
CA GLY A 171 -18.69 -12.62 -4.35
C GLY A 171 -19.10 -11.37 -5.12
N LEU A 172 -19.16 -10.21 -4.44
CA LEU A 172 -19.38 -8.92 -5.10
C LEU A 172 -18.26 -8.62 -6.11
N GLY A 173 -16.99 -8.79 -5.71
CA GLY A 173 -15.84 -8.59 -6.58
C GLY A 173 -15.87 -9.50 -7.82
N ARG A 174 -16.23 -10.78 -7.65
CA ARG A 174 -16.40 -11.73 -8.76
C ARG A 174 -17.49 -11.27 -9.72
N GLY A 175 -18.64 -10.84 -9.19
CA GLY A 175 -19.72 -10.27 -10.00
C GLY A 175 -19.27 -9.07 -10.84
N PHE A 176 -18.54 -8.12 -10.26
CA PHE A 176 -18.01 -6.96 -10.99
C PHE A 176 -16.95 -7.30 -12.05
N THR A 177 -16.21 -8.39 -11.85
CA THR A 177 -15.17 -8.83 -12.78
C THR A 177 -15.66 -9.85 -13.81
N GLY A 178 -16.96 -10.21 -13.78
CA GLY A 178 -17.56 -11.22 -14.65
C GLY A 178 -17.12 -12.65 -14.33
N GLN A 179 -16.67 -12.91 -13.10
CA GLN A 179 -16.42 -14.25 -12.57
C GLN A 179 -17.68 -14.77 -11.85
N ASP A 180 -17.83 -16.10 -11.78
CA ASP A 180 -18.95 -16.73 -11.07
C ASP A 180 -18.92 -16.42 -9.56
N PRO A 181 -19.91 -15.71 -8.99
CA PRO A 181 -19.97 -15.38 -7.57
C PRO A 181 -20.16 -16.60 -6.66
N SER A 182 -20.68 -17.73 -7.16
CA SER A 182 -20.87 -18.95 -6.37
C SER A 182 -19.55 -19.62 -5.97
N LEU A 183 -18.47 -19.31 -6.69
CA LEU A 183 -17.11 -19.78 -6.41
C LEU A 183 -16.33 -18.84 -5.49
N ALA A 184 -16.99 -17.84 -4.90
CA ALA A 184 -16.35 -16.91 -3.97
C ALA A 184 -15.85 -17.65 -2.73
N SER A 185 -14.66 -17.25 -2.27
CA SER A 185 -14.08 -17.78 -1.04
C SER A 185 -13.23 -16.71 -0.34
N PRO A 186 -12.90 -16.90 0.96
CA PRO A 186 -12.01 -15.98 1.66
C PRO A 186 -10.62 -15.86 1.01
N LEU A 187 -10.17 -16.90 0.29
CA LEU A 187 -8.87 -16.92 -0.40
C LEU A 187 -8.74 -15.85 -1.49
N ASP A 188 -9.87 -15.38 -2.02
CA ASP A 188 -9.92 -14.29 -3.00
C ASP A 188 -9.42 -12.95 -2.45
N LEU A 189 -9.39 -12.81 -1.12
CA LEU A 189 -8.97 -11.60 -0.41
C LEU A 189 -7.70 -11.84 0.42
N SER A 190 -6.83 -12.77 0.00
CA SER A 190 -5.55 -13.05 0.66
C SER A 190 -4.60 -11.85 0.56
N TRP A 191 -4.80 -10.85 1.42
CA TRP A 191 -4.09 -9.58 1.41
C TRP A 191 -2.82 -9.67 2.25
N LEU A 192 -1.70 -9.92 1.57
CA LEU A 192 -0.41 -10.09 2.25
C LEU A 192 0.01 -8.81 2.98
N GLY A 193 0.42 -8.95 4.24
CA GLY A 193 1.00 -7.89 5.06
C GLY A 193 0.00 -6.85 5.59
N PHE A 194 -1.26 -6.88 5.16
CA PHE A 194 -2.24 -5.84 5.52
C PHE A 194 -2.45 -5.71 7.02
N SER A 195 -2.44 -6.81 7.77
CA SER A 195 -2.60 -6.76 9.23
C SER A 195 -1.53 -5.89 9.90
N TYR A 196 -0.27 -5.99 9.48
CA TYR A 196 0.83 -5.17 10.00
C TYR A 196 0.69 -3.70 9.59
N VAL A 197 0.33 -3.47 8.31
CA VAL A 197 0.05 -2.11 7.81
C VAL A 197 -1.08 -1.45 8.60
N ALA A 198 -2.17 -2.18 8.86
CA ALA A 198 -3.31 -1.68 9.63
C ALA A 198 -2.89 -1.20 11.02
N PHE A 199 -2.08 -1.97 11.74
CA PHE A 199 -1.58 -1.56 13.06
C PHE A 199 -0.68 -0.32 12.98
N ARG A 200 0.22 -0.22 12.00
CA ARG A 200 1.06 0.98 11.82
C ARG A 200 0.23 2.22 11.47
N LEU A 201 -0.79 2.07 10.63
CA LEU A 201 -1.71 3.15 10.30
C LEU A 201 -2.46 3.61 11.55
N ILE A 202 -3.07 2.68 12.30
CA ILE A 202 -3.77 2.99 13.55
C ILE A 202 -2.83 3.67 14.55
N HIS A 203 -1.60 3.20 14.70
CA HIS A 203 -0.58 3.80 15.56
C HIS A 203 -0.35 5.27 15.20
N THR A 204 -0.04 5.57 13.93
CA THR A 204 0.22 6.95 13.51
C THR A 204 -1.01 7.86 13.63
N LEU A 205 -2.22 7.34 13.33
CA LEU A 205 -3.47 8.07 13.53
C LEU A 205 -3.70 8.38 15.02
N ARG A 206 -3.39 7.44 15.91
CA ARG A 206 -3.51 7.59 17.35
C ARG A 206 -2.49 8.57 17.91
N ASP A 207 -1.25 8.51 17.47
CA ASP A 207 -0.21 9.46 17.85
C ASP A 207 -0.56 10.89 17.44
N ARG A 208 -1.18 11.05 16.26
CA ARG A 208 -1.67 12.36 15.83
C ARG A 208 -2.79 12.88 16.74
N GLN A 209 -3.73 12.01 17.15
CA GLN A 209 -4.77 12.38 18.11
C GLN A 209 -4.20 12.81 19.47
N ASN A 210 -3.09 12.22 19.88
CA ASN A 210 -2.42 12.51 21.15
C ASN A 210 -1.44 13.71 21.04
N GLY A 211 -1.25 14.27 19.84
CA GLY A 211 -0.34 15.39 19.60
C GLY A 211 1.14 15.05 19.68
N ILE A 212 1.52 13.78 19.60
CA ILE A 212 2.92 13.31 19.71
C ILE A 212 3.54 12.94 18.36
N LEU A 213 2.75 12.86 17.29
CA LEU A 213 3.26 12.51 15.96
C LEU A 213 4.11 13.67 15.40
N PRO A 214 5.38 13.43 15.02
CA PRO A 214 6.20 14.44 14.37
C PRO A 214 5.68 14.76 12.96
N THR A 215 6.11 15.88 12.39
CA THR A 215 5.82 16.19 10.99
C THR A 215 6.63 15.27 10.07
N LEU A 216 5.94 14.50 9.24
CA LEU A 216 6.54 13.54 8.31
C LEU A 216 6.24 13.93 6.86
N THR A 217 7.24 13.79 6.00
CA THR A 217 7.02 13.85 4.54
C THR A 217 6.22 12.62 4.08
N LEU A 218 5.54 12.72 2.93
CA LEU A 218 4.80 11.58 2.39
C LEU A 218 5.70 10.37 2.18
N ARG A 219 6.92 10.60 1.71
CA ARG A 219 7.90 9.55 1.44
C ARG A 219 8.28 8.81 2.71
N GLU A 220 8.56 9.53 3.79
CA GLU A 220 8.90 8.93 5.08
C GLU A 220 7.73 8.14 5.63
N TYR A 221 6.53 8.72 5.60
CA TYR A 221 5.32 8.07 6.09
C TYR A 221 5.02 6.78 5.33
N VAL A 222 4.94 6.82 3.99
CA VAL A 222 4.65 5.64 3.18
C VAL A 222 5.74 4.58 3.37
N THR A 223 7.02 4.98 3.32
CA THR A 223 8.13 4.02 3.52
C THR A 223 8.05 3.35 4.88
N TYR A 224 7.69 4.06 5.95
CA TYR A 224 7.48 3.49 7.27
C TYR A 224 6.33 2.47 7.28
N ILE A 225 5.16 2.83 6.71
CA ILE A 225 3.99 1.96 6.69
C ILE A 225 4.28 0.65 5.95
N ILE A 226 4.84 0.74 4.74
CA ILE A 226 5.04 -0.41 3.84
C ILE A 226 6.49 -0.91 3.81
N PHE A 227 7.28 -0.65 4.84
CA PHE A 227 8.70 -1.02 4.88
C PHE A 227 8.89 -2.52 4.61
N PHE A 228 9.41 -2.88 3.42
CA PHE A 228 9.37 -4.26 2.95
C PHE A 228 10.06 -5.28 3.87
N PRO A 229 11.18 -4.98 4.56
CA PRO A 229 11.85 -5.96 5.40
C PRO A 229 10.99 -6.44 6.58
N SER A 230 10.00 -5.64 7.01
CA SER A 230 9.10 -5.97 8.11
C SER A 230 7.64 -6.09 7.67
N TYR A 231 7.38 -6.21 6.36
CA TYR A 231 6.02 -6.18 5.80
C TYR A 231 5.20 -7.44 6.06
N ILE A 232 5.83 -8.62 5.96
CA ILE A 232 5.13 -9.92 6.08
C ILE A 232 4.90 -10.31 7.54
N ALA A 233 5.94 -10.17 8.37
CA ALA A 233 5.94 -10.62 9.76
C ALA A 233 6.99 -9.90 10.63
N GLY A 234 7.18 -8.60 10.42
CA GLY A 234 8.14 -7.84 11.22
C GLY A 234 7.57 -7.34 12.56
N PRO A 235 8.42 -6.80 13.45
CA PRO A 235 7.93 -6.19 14.68
C PRO A 235 6.98 -5.01 14.36
N ILE A 236 5.90 -4.94 15.12
CA ILE A 236 4.93 -3.83 15.11
C ILE A 236 5.48 -2.73 16.00
#